data_AF-A0A7Y8AUK5-F1
#
_entry.id   AF-A0A7Y8AUK5-F1
#
_cell.length_a   1.000
_cell.length_b   1.000
_cell.length_c   1.000
_cell.angle_alpha   90.00
_cell.angle_beta   90.00
_cell.angle_gamma   90.00
#
_symmetry.space_group_name_H-M   'P 1'
#
loop_
_entity.id
_entity.type
_entity.pdbx_description
1 polymer ?
#
loop_
_entity_poly.entity_id
_entity_poly.type
_entity_poly.pdbx_seq_one_letter_code
_entity_poly.pdbx_strand_id
1 'polypeptide(L)'
;MTNIAAASQGRRLFVAEAWLSPTPMFGRPSGDKQSVNEQVFLSVRATNITSVPIVLTAAKWEIVQARNLSKGGGSFGSTNLLWPALSVNKPIKIEAGDQVDIKFGEGLELNGMDSRLRRNRDLDSAYTLPEKPTRINGDIYTNWFAEQMRLLYGAKAKLRLTLYEGDYKPIATLTLPLAQSVDFFYHGEAVDRKGNVQYAPRLAYDAFLGQYLEMRAKMEPGFRINTPPTTVFEVTPDPSVWGKQRYRNLGTEKQVEE
;
A
#
# COMPACT_ATOMS: atom_id res chain seq x y z
N MET A 1 -4.19 -16.67 15.34
CA MET A 1 -5.62 -17.03 15.48
C MET A 1 -6.41 -15.96 14.77
N THR A 2 -6.83 -16.21 13.54
CA THR A 2 -7.57 -15.26 12.69
C THR A 2 -8.98 -15.09 13.25
N ASN A 3 -9.34 -13.85 13.56
CA ASN A 3 -10.56 -13.48 14.28
C ASN A 3 -11.83 -13.94 13.53
N ILE A 4 -12.50 -14.97 14.04
CA ILE A 4 -13.80 -15.46 13.57
C ILE A 4 -14.90 -14.37 13.68
N ALA A 5 -14.65 -13.30 14.44
CA ALA A 5 -15.53 -12.13 14.57
C ALA A 5 -15.76 -11.34 13.27
N ALA A 6 -14.90 -11.48 12.24
CA ALA A 6 -15.12 -10.77 10.97
C ALA A 6 -16.29 -11.37 10.16
N ALA A 7 -16.53 -12.68 10.27
CA ALA A 7 -17.64 -13.37 9.59
C ALA A 7 -19.01 -12.98 10.18
N SER A 8 -19.08 -12.61 11.48
CA SER A 8 -20.34 -12.26 12.14
C SER A 8 -20.92 -10.91 11.70
N GLN A 9 -20.21 -10.14 10.88
CA GLN A 9 -20.73 -8.91 10.25
C GLN A 9 -21.16 -9.11 8.79
N GLY A 10 -21.33 -10.35 8.33
CA GLY A 10 -21.73 -10.67 6.95
C GLY A 10 -20.64 -10.41 5.89
N ARG A 11 -19.40 -10.15 6.33
CA ARG A 11 -18.25 -9.92 5.44
C ARG A 11 -17.68 -11.26 4.97
N ARG A 12 -17.37 -11.35 3.68
CA ARG A 12 -16.70 -12.52 3.07
C ARG A 12 -15.21 -12.28 2.82
N LEU A 13 -14.82 -11.02 2.64
CA LEU A 13 -13.43 -10.61 2.46
C LEU A 13 -13.02 -9.62 3.55
N PHE A 14 -11.78 -9.76 4.00
CA PHE A 14 -11.11 -8.81 4.86
C PHE A 14 -9.93 -8.19 4.11
N VAL A 15 -9.98 -6.88 3.84
CA VAL A 15 -8.84 -6.14 3.29
C VAL A 15 -8.03 -5.56 4.44
N ALA A 16 -6.86 -6.15 4.68
CA ALA A 16 -5.94 -5.77 5.74
C ALA A 16 -5.14 -4.52 5.38
N GLU A 17 -4.86 -4.34 4.09
CA GLU A 17 -3.98 -3.30 3.59
C GLU A 17 -4.42 -2.84 2.20
N ALA A 18 -4.24 -1.55 1.92
CA ALA A 18 -4.35 -0.98 0.59
C ALA A 18 -3.17 -0.04 0.36
N TRP A 19 -2.61 0.01 -0.84
CA TRP A 19 -1.51 0.92 -1.15
C TRP A 19 -1.56 1.39 -2.60
N LEU A 20 -0.85 2.49 -2.86
CA LEU A 20 -0.64 3.02 -4.20
C LEU A 20 0.78 2.65 -4.65
N SER A 21 0.93 2.24 -5.91
CA SER A 21 2.22 1.97 -6.54
C SER A 21 2.44 2.96 -7.67
N PRO A 22 3.53 3.76 -7.67
CA PRO A 22 3.85 4.64 -8.78
C PRO A 22 4.13 3.83 -10.04
N THR A 23 3.79 4.37 -11.22
CA THR A 23 4.27 3.77 -12.47
C THR A 23 5.78 3.98 -12.64
N PRO A 24 6.46 3.17 -13.46
CA PRO A 24 7.86 3.44 -13.81
C PRO A 24 8.09 4.78 -14.53
N MET A 25 7.04 5.48 -14.97
CA MET A 25 7.15 6.79 -15.60
C MET A 25 6.78 7.92 -14.64
N PHE A 26 6.44 7.62 -13.38
CA PHE A 26 6.03 8.63 -12.42
C PHE A 26 7.10 9.73 -12.24
N GLY A 27 6.68 10.99 -12.30
CA GLY A 27 7.57 12.15 -12.22
C GLY A 27 8.31 12.48 -13.53
N ARG A 28 8.07 11.75 -14.63
CA ARG A 28 8.67 12.04 -15.94
C ARG A 28 7.72 12.84 -16.83
N PRO A 29 8.25 13.63 -17.80
CA PRO A 29 7.41 14.27 -18.80
C PRO A 29 6.55 13.24 -19.54
N SER A 30 5.27 13.55 -19.68
CA SER A 30 4.31 12.81 -20.49
C SER A 30 4.60 12.99 -21.98
N GLY A 31 3.88 12.25 -22.84
CA GLY A 31 4.05 12.32 -24.29
C GLY A 31 3.82 13.70 -24.91
N ASP A 32 3.06 14.57 -24.23
CA ASP A 32 2.82 15.97 -24.60
C ASP A 32 3.98 16.92 -24.21
N LYS A 33 4.98 16.42 -23.46
CA LYS A 33 6.13 17.15 -22.88
C LYS A 33 5.77 18.34 -21.98
N GLN A 34 4.50 18.57 -21.71
CA GLN A 34 3.99 19.69 -20.91
C GLN A 34 3.44 19.21 -19.56
N SER A 35 2.91 17.99 -19.51
CA SER A 35 2.47 17.36 -18.27
C SER A 35 3.53 16.40 -17.73
N VAL A 36 3.44 16.11 -16.44
CA VAL A 36 4.25 15.10 -15.76
C VAL A 36 3.34 13.90 -15.53
N ASN A 37 3.84 12.68 -15.77
CA ASN A 37 3.12 11.47 -15.43
C ASN A 37 3.10 11.33 -13.91
N GLU A 38 1.92 11.37 -13.32
CA GLU A 38 1.69 11.19 -11.89
C GLU A 38 0.75 10.01 -11.65
N GLN A 39 0.82 9.04 -12.57
CA GLN A 39 -0.02 7.87 -12.56
C GLN A 39 0.43 6.88 -11.49
N VAL A 40 -0.54 6.36 -10.74
CA VAL A 40 -0.35 5.31 -9.75
C VAL A 40 -1.39 4.21 -9.93
N PHE A 41 -1.11 3.01 -9.44
CA PHE A 41 -2.07 1.91 -9.39
C PHE A 41 -2.38 1.54 -7.95
N LEU A 42 -3.66 1.35 -7.68
CA LEU A 42 -4.13 0.86 -6.39
C LEU A 42 -3.98 -0.66 -6.31
N SER A 43 -3.51 -1.13 -5.17
CA SER A 43 -3.54 -2.55 -4.81
C SER A 43 -4.13 -2.75 -3.42
N VAL A 44 -4.72 -3.91 -3.18
CA VAL A 44 -5.27 -4.30 -1.88
C VAL A 44 -4.84 -5.72 -1.53
N ARG A 45 -4.58 -5.95 -0.24
CA ARG A 45 -4.33 -7.28 0.31
C ARG A 45 -5.60 -7.81 0.92
N ALA A 46 -6.27 -8.74 0.22
CA ALA A 46 -7.55 -9.30 0.61
C ALA A 46 -7.39 -10.73 1.13
N THR A 47 -8.08 -11.03 2.23
CA THR A 47 -8.11 -12.36 2.86
C THR A 47 -9.52 -12.91 2.78
N ASN A 48 -9.67 -14.15 2.33
CA ASN A 48 -10.94 -14.87 2.41
C ASN A 48 -11.17 -15.36 3.83
N ILE A 49 -12.13 -14.76 4.52
CA ILE A 49 -12.45 -15.07 5.92
C ILE A 49 -13.58 -16.11 6.05
N THR A 50 -13.98 -16.72 4.94
CA THR A 50 -15.03 -17.74 4.90
C THR A 50 -14.44 -19.15 4.75
N SER A 51 -15.27 -20.16 4.96
CA SER A 51 -14.92 -21.57 4.77
C SER A 51 -15.06 -22.05 3.32
N VAL A 52 -15.44 -21.17 2.38
CA VAL A 52 -15.66 -21.51 0.97
C VAL A 52 -14.77 -20.66 0.06
N PRO A 53 -14.32 -21.18 -1.10
CA PRO A 53 -13.55 -20.38 -2.03
C PRO A 53 -14.35 -19.18 -2.55
N ILE A 54 -13.64 -18.09 -2.84
CA ILE A 54 -14.18 -16.88 -3.48
C ILE A 54 -13.55 -16.75 -4.86
N VAL A 55 -14.34 -16.37 -5.86
CA VAL A 55 -13.81 -16.10 -7.20
C VAL A 55 -14.07 -14.64 -7.56
N LEU A 56 -13.01 -13.82 -7.51
CA LEU A 56 -13.08 -12.44 -7.93
C LEU A 56 -13.02 -12.33 -9.45
N THR A 57 -13.96 -11.59 -10.03
CA THR A 57 -14.11 -11.47 -11.49
C THR A 57 -13.92 -10.06 -12.00
N ALA A 58 -14.15 -9.04 -11.17
CA ALA A 58 -13.92 -7.65 -11.51
C ALA A 58 -13.60 -6.80 -10.27
N ALA A 59 -12.98 -5.66 -10.50
CA ALA A 59 -12.68 -4.67 -9.47
C ALA A 59 -12.85 -3.26 -10.06
N LYS A 60 -13.46 -2.36 -9.28
CA LYS A 60 -13.67 -0.95 -9.66
C LYS A 60 -13.28 -0.05 -8.50
N TRP A 61 -12.81 1.14 -8.82
CA TRP A 61 -12.73 2.22 -7.85
C TRP A 61 -13.30 3.53 -8.38
N GLU A 62 -13.76 4.39 -7.46
CA GLU A 62 -14.40 5.67 -7.74
C GLU A 62 -13.79 6.78 -6.87
N ILE A 63 -13.62 7.96 -7.46
CA ILE A 63 -13.19 9.17 -6.74
C ILE A 63 -14.42 9.78 -6.07
N VAL A 64 -14.32 10.03 -4.77
CA VAL A 64 -15.42 10.62 -3.98
C VAL A 64 -14.92 11.86 -3.24
N GLN A 65 -15.60 12.99 -3.45
CA GLN A 65 -15.34 14.25 -2.73
C GLN A 65 -13.88 14.74 -2.80
N ALA A 66 -13.22 14.51 -3.94
CA ALA A 66 -11.87 14.98 -4.17
C ALA A 66 -11.84 16.05 -5.28
N ARG A 67 -10.85 16.95 -5.17
CA ARG A 67 -10.44 17.85 -6.26
C ARG A 67 -9.11 17.38 -6.81
N ASN A 68 -8.75 17.80 -8.02
CA ASN A 68 -7.42 17.59 -8.59
C ASN A 68 -6.95 16.11 -8.63
N LEU A 69 -7.88 15.15 -8.62
CA LEU A 69 -7.64 13.73 -8.89
C LEU A 69 -8.43 13.35 -10.13
N SER A 70 -7.86 12.48 -10.96
CA SER A 70 -8.51 12.00 -12.17
C SER A 70 -8.22 10.52 -12.41
N LYS A 71 -9.01 9.91 -13.29
CA LYS A 71 -8.67 8.61 -13.86
C LYS A 71 -7.41 8.78 -14.71
N GLY A 72 -6.44 7.89 -14.51
CA GLY A 72 -5.24 7.76 -15.32
C GLY A 72 -5.38 6.61 -16.33
N GLY A 73 -4.25 6.22 -16.92
CA GLY A 73 -4.19 5.14 -17.89
C GLY A 73 -4.43 3.74 -17.31
N GLY A 74 -4.29 2.72 -18.17
CA GLY A 74 -4.46 1.32 -17.82
C GLY A 74 -3.20 0.61 -17.35
N SER A 75 -3.33 -0.38 -16.47
CA SER A 75 -2.30 -1.41 -16.23
C SER A 75 -2.64 -2.68 -17.01
N PHE A 76 -1.64 -3.32 -17.59
CA PHE A 76 -1.78 -4.63 -18.25
C PHE A 76 -0.68 -5.58 -17.79
N GLY A 77 -0.89 -6.89 -17.94
CA GLY A 77 0.15 -7.91 -17.73
C GLY A 77 0.62 -8.13 -16.29
N SER A 78 -0.06 -7.57 -15.28
CA SER A 78 0.24 -7.86 -13.87
C SER A 78 -0.50 -9.12 -13.41
N THR A 79 0.13 -9.94 -12.56
CA THR A 79 -0.54 -11.03 -11.85
C THR A 79 -1.62 -10.45 -10.93
N ASN A 80 -2.75 -11.17 -10.79
CA ASN A 80 -3.88 -10.77 -9.93
C ASN A 80 -4.41 -9.35 -10.22
N LEU A 81 -4.46 -8.99 -11.50
CA LEU A 81 -5.00 -7.74 -11.98
C LEU A 81 -6.50 -7.88 -12.32
N LEU A 82 -7.32 -6.97 -11.79
CA LEU A 82 -8.74 -6.89 -12.12
C LEU A 82 -9.12 -5.50 -12.62
N TRP A 83 -9.74 -5.46 -13.78
CA TRP A 83 -10.42 -4.32 -14.37
C TRP A 83 -11.91 -4.30 -14.00
N PRO A 84 -12.61 -3.17 -14.24
CA PRO A 84 -14.06 -3.14 -14.13
C PRO A 84 -14.72 -4.05 -15.16
N ALA A 85 -14.23 -4.10 -16.41
CA ALA A 85 -14.83 -4.93 -17.45
C ALA A 85 -14.46 -6.42 -17.27
N LEU A 86 -15.46 -7.29 -17.17
CA LEU A 86 -15.27 -8.75 -17.03
C LEU A 86 -14.47 -9.36 -18.19
N SER A 87 -14.67 -8.87 -19.41
CA SER A 87 -14.11 -9.45 -20.64
C SER A 87 -12.59 -9.42 -20.74
N VAL A 88 -11.93 -8.56 -19.96
CA VAL A 88 -10.47 -8.40 -19.96
C VAL A 88 -9.79 -9.06 -18.76
N ASN A 89 -10.57 -9.68 -17.87
CA ASN A 89 -10.07 -10.24 -16.62
C ASN A 89 -9.86 -11.74 -16.72
N LYS A 90 -8.78 -12.20 -16.07
CA LYS A 90 -8.67 -13.59 -15.63
C LYS A 90 -9.18 -13.65 -14.18
N PRO A 91 -10.22 -14.44 -13.88
CA PRO A 91 -10.74 -14.54 -12.52
C PRO A 91 -9.67 -14.99 -11.52
N ILE A 92 -9.72 -14.43 -10.30
CA ILE A 92 -8.81 -14.75 -9.21
C ILE A 92 -9.56 -15.61 -8.20
N LYS A 93 -9.13 -16.85 -8.03
CA LYS A 93 -9.65 -17.74 -6.98
C LYS A 93 -8.86 -17.52 -5.69
N ILE A 94 -9.58 -17.38 -4.58
CA ILE A 94 -9.02 -17.25 -3.23
C ILE A 94 -9.61 -18.40 -2.41
N GLU A 95 -8.79 -19.37 -2.01
CA GLU A 95 -9.26 -20.48 -1.18
C GLU A 95 -9.67 -19.99 0.21
N ALA A 96 -10.32 -20.84 0.99
CA ALA A 96 -10.72 -20.53 2.36
C ALA A 96 -9.49 -20.22 3.24
N GLY A 97 -9.47 -19.05 3.88
CA GLY A 97 -8.35 -18.60 4.72
C GLY A 97 -7.18 -17.99 3.96
N ASP A 98 -7.14 -18.10 2.62
CA ASP A 98 -6.04 -17.59 1.82
C ASP A 98 -6.07 -16.06 1.70
N GLN A 99 -4.88 -15.51 1.48
CA GLN A 99 -4.65 -14.09 1.24
C GLN A 99 -4.05 -13.87 -0.15
N VAL A 100 -4.51 -12.83 -0.83
CA VAL A 100 -4.01 -12.46 -2.16
C VAL A 100 -3.91 -10.94 -2.29
N ASP A 101 -2.85 -10.49 -2.95
CA ASP A 101 -2.69 -9.11 -3.38
C ASP A 101 -3.39 -8.93 -4.74
N ILE A 102 -4.33 -7.98 -4.80
CA ILE A 102 -5.16 -7.67 -5.97
C ILE A 102 -4.80 -6.28 -6.44
N LYS A 103 -4.38 -6.17 -7.71
CA LYS A 103 -4.11 -4.89 -8.36
C LYS A 103 -5.32 -4.45 -9.17
N PHE A 104 -5.66 -3.17 -9.10
CA PHE A 104 -6.72 -2.57 -9.91
C PHE A 104 -6.15 -2.16 -11.28
N GLY A 105 -6.87 -2.50 -12.35
CA GLY A 105 -6.48 -2.20 -13.73
C GLY A 105 -6.53 -0.71 -14.10
N GLU A 106 -7.47 0.03 -13.51
CA GLU A 106 -7.61 1.47 -13.70
C GLU A 106 -6.54 2.23 -12.88
N GLY A 107 -5.75 3.08 -13.56
CA GLY A 107 -4.79 3.97 -12.92
C GLY A 107 -5.43 5.23 -12.36
N LEU A 108 -4.84 5.78 -11.31
CA LEU A 108 -5.22 7.02 -10.66
C LEU A 108 -4.15 8.08 -10.94
N GLU A 109 -4.55 9.27 -11.37
CA GLU A 109 -3.62 10.38 -11.60
C GLU A 109 -3.55 11.27 -10.35
N LEU A 110 -2.37 11.34 -9.74
CA LEU A 110 -2.09 12.15 -8.55
C LEU A 110 -1.61 13.55 -8.94
N ASN A 111 -2.48 14.33 -9.61
CA ASN A 111 -2.07 15.62 -10.18
C ASN A 111 -1.41 16.55 -9.13
N GLY A 112 -0.21 17.05 -9.44
CA GLY A 112 0.63 17.91 -8.62
C GLY A 112 1.46 17.22 -7.53
N MET A 113 1.38 15.89 -7.35
CA MET A 113 2.10 15.17 -6.31
C MET A 113 3.62 15.11 -6.52
N ASP A 114 4.11 14.90 -7.75
CA ASP A 114 5.55 14.87 -8.05
C ASP A 114 6.21 16.18 -7.60
N SER A 115 5.57 17.32 -7.89
CA SER A 115 6.06 18.62 -7.46
C SER A 115 6.23 18.75 -5.93
N ARG A 116 5.39 18.06 -5.15
CA ARG A 116 5.47 18.02 -3.67
C ARG A 116 6.60 17.11 -3.21
N LEU A 117 6.70 15.91 -3.81
CA LEU A 117 7.76 14.95 -3.51
C LEU A 117 9.14 15.53 -3.80
N ARG A 118 9.32 16.16 -4.97
CA ARG A 118 10.57 16.81 -5.40
C ARG A 118 11.06 17.93 -4.48
N ARG A 119 10.13 18.62 -3.81
CA ARG A 119 10.45 19.71 -2.87
C ARG A 119 10.81 19.20 -1.48
N ASN A 120 10.46 17.95 -1.14
CA ASN A 120 10.76 17.37 0.15
C ASN A 120 12.15 16.71 0.13
N ARG A 121 13.17 17.49 0.49
CA ARG A 121 14.56 17.01 0.58
C ARG A 121 14.79 15.99 1.69
N ASP A 122 13.94 15.96 2.71
CA ASP A 122 14.09 15.01 3.82
C ASP A 122 13.87 13.56 3.36
N LEU A 123 13.09 13.36 2.28
CA LEU A 123 12.92 12.04 1.64
C LEU A 123 14.21 11.50 1.04
N ASP A 124 15.15 12.36 0.64
CA ASP A 124 16.43 11.93 0.04
C ASP A 124 17.30 11.19 1.06
N SER A 125 17.05 11.41 2.36
CA SER A 125 17.77 10.76 3.47
C SER A 125 17.00 9.62 4.12
N ALA A 126 15.78 9.34 3.66
CA ALA A 126 14.91 8.36 4.29
C ALA A 126 15.43 6.93 4.13
N TYR A 127 15.25 6.13 5.19
CA TYR A 127 15.55 4.71 5.16
C TYR A 127 14.40 3.92 4.54
N THR A 128 14.70 2.86 3.79
CA THR A 128 13.69 1.92 3.31
C THR A 128 13.84 0.53 3.93
N LEU A 129 12.73 -0.19 4.00
CA LEU A 129 12.66 -1.56 4.45
C LEU A 129 12.40 -2.48 3.25
N PRO A 130 13.15 -3.59 3.10
CA PRO A 130 13.04 -4.52 1.97
C PRO A 130 11.82 -5.45 2.12
N GLU A 131 10.64 -4.89 2.37
CA GLU A 131 9.38 -5.62 2.41
C GLU A 131 8.74 -5.68 1.01
N LYS A 132 7.62 -6.41 0.88
CA LYS A 132 6.84 -6.48 -0.36
C LYS A 132 5.44 -5.88 -0.14
N PRO A 133 5.14 -4.70 -0.70
CA PRO A 133 6.06 -3.80 -1.45
C PRO A 133 7.15 -3.16 -0.56
N THR A 134 8.20 -2.60 -1.17
CA THR A 134 9.23 -1.82 -0.47
C THR A 134 8.58 -0.68 0.32
N ARG A 135 8.98 -0.48 1.58
CA ARG A 135 8.38 0.51 2.48
C ARG A 135 9.39 1.55 2.93
N ILE A 136 8.94 2.77 3.21
CA ILE A 136 9.75 3.78 3.91
C ILE A 136 9.68 3.55 5.43
N ASN A 137 10.77 3.78 6.14
CA ASN A 137 10.77 3.75 7.59
C ASN A 137 10.55 5.17 8.16
N GLY A 138 9.47 5.35 8.93
CA GLY A 138 9.23 6.56 9.71
C GLY A 138 7.87 7.21 9.45
N ASP A 139 7.08 7.35 10.52
CA ASP A 139 5.75 7.95 10.49
C ASP A 139 5.75 9.43 10.07
N ILE A 140 6.88 10.12 10.24
CA ILE A 140 7.02 11.51 9.80
C ILE A 140 6.74 11.65 8.31
N TYR A 141 7.20 10.70 7.50
CA TYR A 141 7.04 10.72 6.05
C TYR A 141 5.61 10.38 5.63
N THR A 142 4.98 9.39 6.29
CA THR A 142 3.60 9.01 6.00
C THR A 142 2.61 10.09 6.43
N ASN A 143 2.84 10.75 7.57
CA ASN A 143 2.07 11.89 8.04
C ASN A 143 2.23 13.10 7.11
N TRP A 144 3.45 13.40 6.68
CA TRP A 144 3.70 14.46 5.70
C TRP A 144 2.98 14.18 4.38
N PHE A 145 3.00 12.94 3.90
CA PHE A 145 2.34 12.55 2.66
C PHE A 145 0.82 12.66 2.76
N ALA A 146 0.22 12.20 3.87
CA ALA A 146 -1.21 12.38 4.13
C ALA A 146 -1.61 13.87 4.15
N GLU A 147 -0.75 14.75 4.68
CA GLU A 147 -0.94 16.19 4.61
C GLU A 147 -0.88 16.70 3.15
N GLN A 148 0.04 16.20 2.32
CA GLN A 148 0.05 16.55 0.90
C GLN A 148 -1.21 16.10 0.17
N MET A 149 -1.71 14.88 0.44
CA MET A 149 -2.98 14.39 -0.08
C MET A 149 -4.15 15.29 0.34
N ARG A 150 -4.16 15.75 1.60
CA ARG A 150 -5.17 16.69 2.13
C ARG A 150 -5.12 18.03 1.39
N LEU A 151 -3.94 18.59 1.19
CA LEU A 151 -3.75 19.89 0.53
C LEU A 151 -4.14 19.83 -0.94
N LEU A 152 -3.64 18.83 -1.68
CA LEU A 152 -3.88 18.67 -3.11
C LEU A 152 -5.34 18.28 -3.39
N TYR A 153 -5.86 17.27 -2.68
CA TYR A 153 -7.10 16.59 -3.07
C TYR A 153 -8.29 16.86 -2.16
N GLY A 154 -8.04 17.41 -0.97
CA GLY A 154 -9.06 17.81 0.00
C GLY A 154 -9.20 16.84 1.18
N ALA A 155 -9.55 17.38 2.36
CA ALA A 155 -9.65 16.62 3.60
C ALA A 155 -10.75 15.53 3.62
N LYS A 156 -11.75 15.66 2.73
CA LYS A 156 -12.85 14.68 2.59
C LYS A 156 -12.64 13.71 1.43
N ALA A 157 -11.52 13.84 0.69
CA ALA A 157 -11.24 13.02 -0.47
C ALA A 157 -11.10 11.54 -0.10
N LYS A 158 -11.77 10.69 -0.87
CA LYS A 158 -11.85 9.25 -0.64
C LYS A 158 -11.79 8.50 -1.96
N LEU A 159 -11.29 7.28 -1.92
CA LEU A 159 -11.50 6.27 -2.95
C LEU A 159 -12.53 5.26 -2.46
N ARG A 160 -13.58 5.03 -3.24
CA ARG A 160 -14.51 3.92 -3.00
C ARG A 160 -14.12 2.75 -3.86
N LEU A 161 -13.87 1.59 -3.27
CA LEU A 161 -13.48 0.38 -3.97
C LEU A 161 -14.63 -0.61 -3.94
N THR A 162 -14.82 -1.35 -5.03
CA THR A 162 -15.74 -2.48 -5.07
C THR A 162 -15.07 -3.66 -5.74
N LEU A 163 -15.08 -4.80 -5.05
CA LEU A 163 -14.70 -6.10 -5.58
C LEU A 163 -15.96 -6.89 -5.92
N TYR A 164 -15.92 -7.61 -7.04
CA TYR A 164 -17.05 -8.35 -7.57
C TYR A 164 -16.74 -9.83 -7.77
N GLU A 165 -17.77 -10.66 -7.59
CA GLU A 165 -17.80 -12.09 -7.91
C GLU A 165 -18.86 -12.34 -8.99
N GLY A 166 -18.63 -13.32 -9.87
CA GLY A 166 -19.56 -13.67 -10.94
C GLY A 166 -19.86 -12.49 -11.88
N ASP A 167 -21.13 -12.31 -12.25
CA ASP A 167 -21.61 -11.19 -13.06
C ASP A 167 -21.92 -9.96 -12.19
N TYR A 168 -20.87 -9.22 -11.83
CA TYR A 168 -20.93 -7.98 -11.03
C TYR A 168 -21.67 -8.08 -9.69
N LYS A 169 -21.65 -9.23 -9.02
CA LYS A 169 -22.18 -9.35 -7.65
C LYS A 169 -21.16 -8.75 -6.67
N PRO A 170 -21.46 -7.63 -5.98
CA PRO A 170 -20.50 -7.02 -5.07
C PRO A 170 -20.26 -7.92 -3.87
N ILE A 171 -18.98 -8.21 -3.59
CA ILE A 171 -18.58 -9.02 -2.44
C ILE A 171 -17.95 -8.18 -1.32
N ALA A 172 -17.32 -7.06 -1.67
CA ALA A 172 -16.79 -6.09 -0.73
C ALA A 172 -16.85 -4.70 -1.33
N THR A 173 -17.30 -3.73 -0.54
CA THR A 173 -17.20 -2.31 -0.85
C THR A 173 -16.48 -1.61 0.29
N LEU A 174 -15.41 -0.89 -0.03
CA LEU A 174 -14.50 -0.27 0.92
C LEU A 174 -14.37 1.22 0.62
N THR A 175 -14.12 2.01 1.64
CA THR A 175 -13.86 3.45 1.48
C THR A 175 -12.50 3.76 2.08
N LEU A 176 -11.58 4.22 1.26
CA LEU A 176 -10.23 4.61 1.65
C LEU A 176 -10.13 6.13 1.75
N PRO A 177 -10.02 6.72 2.94
CA PRO A 177 -9.76 8.15 3.09
C PRO A 177 -8.34 8.48 2.62
N LEU A 178 -8.21 9.55 1.82
CA LEU A 178 -6.92 9.97 1.26
C LEU A 178 -6.14 10.92 2.17
N ALA A 179 -6.80 11.57 3.13
CA ALA A 179 -6.15 12.52 4.04
C ALA A 179 -5.75 11.86 5.37
N GLN A 180 -5.66 10.53 5.43
CA GLN A 180 -5.34 9.77 6.64
C GLN A 180 -4.17 8.84 6.38
N SER A 181 -3.13 9.00 7.19
CA SER A 181 -2.02 8.06 7.27
C SER A 181 -2.36 6.90 8.21
N VAL A 182 -1.53 5.87 8.11
CA VAL A 182 -1.40 4.80 9.08
C VAL A 182 0.08 4.59 9.37
N ASP A 183 0.35 4.08 10.56
CA ASP A 183 1.68 3.54 10.87
C ASP A 183 1.91 2.22 10.13
N PHE A 184 3.15 1.79 10.17
CA PHE A 184 3.64 0.58 9.51
C PHE A 184 2.95 -0.71 9.99
N PHE A 185 2.51 -0.77 11.25
CA PHE A 185 1.90 -1.96 11.88
C PHE A 185 0.38 -2.01 11.71
N TYR A 186 -0.20 -1.10 10.94
CA TYR A 186 -1.63 -1.02 10.73
C TYR A 186 -2.15 -2.15 9.83
N HIS A 187 -3.19 -2.85 10.30
CA HIS A 187 -3.79 -3.98 9.59
C HIS A 187 -5.31 -3.85 9.43
N GLY A 188 -5.77 -2.72 8.91
CA GLY A 188 -7.16 -2.54 8.46
C GLY A 188 -8.17 -2.31 9.59
N GLU A 189 -7.71 -2.17 10.83
CA GLU A 189 -8.52 -2.00 12.03
C GLU A 189 -8.11 -0.75 12.80
N ALA A 190 -9.09 0.04 13.24
CA ALA A 190 -8.87 1.26 14.03
C ALA A 190 -9.68 1.21 15.32
N VAL A 191 -9.10 1.70 16.41
CA VAL A 191 -9.78 1.81 17.70
C VAL A 191 -10.58 3.12 17.74
N ASP A 192 -11.87 3.04 18.06
CA ASP A 192 -12.72 4.21 18.25
C ASP A 192 -12.48 4.90 19.60
N ARG A 193 -13.10 6.08 19.81
CA ARG A 193 -12.95 6.84 21.07
C ARG A 193 -13.44 6.09 22.32
N LYS A 194 -14.22 5.02 22.15
CA LYS A 194 -14.75 4.18 23.21
C LYS A 194 -13.92 2.91 23.42
N GLY A 195 -12.82 2.74 22.69
CA GLY A 195 -11.96 1.57 22.78
C GLY A 195 -12.40 0.39 21.92
N ASN A 196 -13.42 0.52 21.07
CA ASN A 196 -13.86 -0.58 20.22
C ASN A 196 -13.04 -0.64 18.93
N VAL A 197 -12.64 -1.84 18.54
CA VAL A 197 -11.97 -2.08 17.25
C VAL A 197 -13.00 -2.06 16.13
N GLN A 198 -12.77 -1.21 15.13
CA GLN A 198 -13.61 -1.07 13.95
C GLN A 198 -12.81 -1.35 12.68
N TYR A 199 -13.48 -1.96 11.71
CA TYR A 199 -12.90 -2.18 10.40
C TYR A 199 -12.81 -0.86 9.63
N ALA A 200 -11.59 -0.45 9.28
CA ALA A 200 -11.31 0.87 8.71
C ALA A 200 -10.11 0.79 7.75
N PRO A 201 -10.22 0.17 6.57
CA PRO A 201 -9.09 0.09 5.65
C PRO A 201 -8.58 1.49 5.27
N ARG A 202 -7.25 1.67 5.25
CA ARG A 202 -6.57 2.93 4.90
C ARG A 202 -5.41 2.65 3.95
N LEU A 203 -4.87 3.72 3.36
CA LEU A 203 -3.72 3.64 2.46
C LEU A 203 -2.41 3.60 3.25
N ALA A 204 -1.62 2.56 3.00
CA ALA A 204 -0.24 2.42 3.43
C ALA A 204 0.64 3.34 2.57
N TYR A 205 0.88 4.58 3.03
CA TYR A 205 1.71 5.54 2.31
C TYR A 205 3.19 5.25 2.39
N ASP A 206 3.61 4.49 3.40
CA ASP A 206 4.94 3.94 3.50
C ASP A 206 5.30 3.06 2.29
N ALA A 207 4.35 2.24 1.83
CA ALA A 207 4.50 1.41 0.63
C ALA A 207 4.62 2.24 -0.66
N PHE A 208 3.87 3.34 -0.78
CA PHE A 208 3.99 4.25 -1.93
C PHE A 208 5.35 4.94 -1.94
N LEU A 209 5.75 5.52 -0.80
CA LEU A 209 6.99 6.26 -0.67
C LEU A 209 8.22 5.35 -0.83
N GLY A 210 8.19 4.14 -0.28
CA GLY A 210 9.26 3.15 -0.45
C GLY A 210 9.47 2.79 -1.93
N GLN A 211 8.39 2.48 -2.65
CA GLN A 211 8.45 2.22 -4.09
C GLN A 211 8.88 3.45 -4.91
N TYR A 212 8.48 4.66 -4.51
CA TYR A 212 8.92 5.89 -5.14
C TYR A 212 10.44 6.08 -5.01
N LEU A 213 11.01 5.87 -3.81
CA LEU A 213 12.45 5.95 -3.60
C LEU A 213 13.20 4.85 -4.37
N GLU A 214 12.66 3.64 -4.43
CA GLU A 214 13.20 2.55 -5.23
C GLU A 214 13.25 2.89 -6.72
N MET A 215 12.17 3.48 -7.23
CA MET A 215 12.08 3.96 -8.60
C MET A 215 13.13 5.06 -8.86
N ARG A 216 13.24 6.05 -7.97
CA ARG A 216 14.24 7.13 -8.11
C ARG A 216 15.65 6.59 -8.17
N ALA A 217 16.02 5.64 -7.31
CA ALA A 217 17.36 5.04 -7.31
C ALA A 217 17.70 4.32 -8.62
N LYS A 218 16.70 3.73 -9.29
CA LYS A 218 16.88 3.09 -10.60
C LYS A 218 16.99 4.10 -11.75
N MET A 219 16.50 5.33 -11.55
CA MET A 219 16.27 6.28 -12.63
C MET A 219 17.12 7.55 -12.57
N GLU A 220 17.54 7.96 -11.39
CA GLU A 220 18.29 9.19 -11.14
C GLU A 220 19.75 8.84 -10.86
N PRO A 221 20.68 9.18 -11.77
CA PRO A 221 22.11 8.99 -11.52
C PRO A 221 22.54 9.69 -10.23
N GLY A 222 23.18 8.95 -9.33
CA GLY A 222 23.71 9.48 -8.06
C GLY A 222 22.71 9.47 -6.90
N PHE A 223 21.42 9.16 -7.11
CA PHE A 223 20.50 8.92 -6.01
C PHE A 223 20.72 7.52 -5.43
N ARG A 224 20.88 7.42 -4.11
CA ARG A 224 20.99 6.15 -3.39
C ARG A 224 19.95 6.08 -2.28
N ILE A 225 19.46 4.88 -2.04
CA ILE A 225 18.51 4.62 -0.95
C ILE A 225 19.30 4.28 0.29
N ASN A 226 18.95 4.89 1.41
CA ASN A 226 19.52 4.49 2.68
C ASN A 226 18.85 3.20 3.16
N THR A 227 19.65 2.21 3.48
CA THR A 227 19.23 0.97 4.16
C THR A 227 19.49 1.13 5.66
N PRO A 228 18.55 0.74 6.54
CA PRO A 228 18.77 0.81 7.97
C PRO A 228 20.04 0.02 8.32
N PRO A 229 20.87 0.54 9.24
CA PRO A 229 22.04 -0.21 9.69
C PRO A 229 21.61 -1.54 10.31
N THR A 230 22.09 -2.66 9.74
CA THR A 230 21.84 -3.99 10.29
C THR A 230 22.70 -4.19 11.52
N THR A 231 22.08 -4.37 12.70
CA THR A 231 22.80 -4.76 13.92
C THR A 231 22.76 -6.27 14.05
N VAL A 232 23.93 -6.89 14.21
CA VAL A 232 24.05 -8.34 14.33
C VAL A 232 24.06 -8.71 15.81
N PHE A 233 23.20 -9.66 16.19
CA PHE A 233 23.18 -10.24 17.52
C PHE A 233 23.56 -11.71 17.45
N GLU A 234 24.49 -12.12 18.30
CA GLU A 234 24.73 -13.52 18.62
C GLU A 234 23.67 -13.97 19.63
N VAL A 235 22.99 -15.08 19.35
CA VAL A 235 21.98 -15.67 20.24
C VAL A 235 22.53 -16.97 20.80
N THR A 236 22.71 -17.02 22.12
CA THR A 236 23.16 -18.22 22.82
C THR A 236 22.04 -18.76 23.71
N PRO A 237 21.69 -20.06 23.65
CA PRO A 237 20.76 -20.66 24.59
C PRO A 237 21.27 -20.50 26.03
N ASP A 238 20.44 -19.97 26.92
CA ASP A 238 20.80 -19.78 28.32
C ASP A 238 19.56 -19.96 29.21
N PRO A 239 19.45 -21.08 29.94
CA PRO A 239 18.28 -21.38 30.76
C PRO A 239 18.13 -20.46 31.98
N SER A 240 19.15 -19.65 32.31
CA SER A 240 19.12 -18.75 33.47
C SER A 240 18.46 -17.40 33.23
N VAL A 241 18.17 -17.06 31.96
CA VAL A 241 17.55 -15.77 31.58
C VAL A 241 16.12 -15.96 31.06
N TRP A 242 15.29 -14.93 31.26
CA TRP A 242 13.94 -14.91 30.75
C TRP A 242 13.94 -15.01 29.21
N GLY A 243 13.11 -15.89 28.65
CA GLY A 243 13.14 -16.24 27.22
C GLY A 243 14.14 -17.33 26.84
N LYS A 244 14.96 -17.84 27.79
CA LYS A 244 15.96 -18.90 27.60
C LYS A 244 17.00 -18.63 26.52
N GLN A 245 17.18 -17.35 26.16
CA GLN A 245 18.09 -16.88 25.12
C GLN A 245 18.86 -15.67 25.64
N ARG A 246 20.18 -15.70 25.52
CA ARG A 246 21.05 -14.56 25.80
C ARG A 246 21.46 -13.94 24.47
N TYR A 247 21.26 -12.63 24.36
CA TYR A 247 21.64 -11.85 23.17
C TYR A 247 22.93 -11.10 23.44
N ARG A 248 23.93 -11.25 22.58
CA ARG A 248 25.16 -10.47 22.59
C ARG A 248 25.21 -9.63 21.32
N ASN A 249 25.27 -8.30 21.48
CA ASN A 249 25.43 -7.39 20.36
C ASN A 249 26.85 -7.55 19.77
N LEU A 250 26.95 -7.91 18.50
CA LEU A 250 28.20 -8.06 17.76
C LEU A 250 28.61 -6.79 16.99
N GLY A 251 27.78 -5.75 17.04
CA GLY A 251 27.99 -4.48 16.34
C GLY A 251 27.10 -4.31 15.11
N THR A 252 27.30 -3.20 14.41
CA THR A 252 26.59 -2.87 13.18
C THR A 252 27.36 -3.38 11.97
N GLU A 253 26.73 -4.20 11.14
CA GLU A 253 27.28 -4.60 9.85
C GLU A 253 27.31 -3.38 8.94
N LYS A 254 28.51 -2.88 8.63
CA LYS A 254 28.67 -1.86 7.59
C LYS A 254 28.49 -2.57 6.26
N GLN A 255 27.43 -2.26 5.52
CA GLN A 255 27.35 -2.64 4.13
C GLN A 255 28.57 -2.03 3.40
N VAL A 256 29.45 -2.90 2.91
CA VAL A 256 30.56 -2.50 2.03
C VAL A 256 29.92 -2.00 0.75
N GLU A 257 30.17 -0.73 0.39
CA GLU A 257 29.72 -0.17 -0.88
C GLU A 257 30.43 -0.94 -2.03
N GLU A 258 29.65 -1.62 -2.88
CA GLU A 258 30.07 -2.01 -4.23
C GLU A 258 29.87 -0.84 -5.22
#